data_AF-A0A552LUR7-F1
#
_entry.id   AF-A0A552LUR7-F1
#
_cell.length_a   1.000
_cell.length_b   1.000
_cell.length_c   1.000
_cell.angle_alpha   90.00
_cell.angle_beta   90.00
_cell.angle_gamma   90.00
#
_symmetry.space_group_name_H-M   'P 1'
#
loop_
_entity.id
_entity.type
_entity.pdbx_description
1 polymer ?
#
loop_
_entity_poly.entity_id
_entity_poly.type
_entity_poly.pdbx_seq_one_letter_code
_entity_poly.pdbx_strand_id
1 'polypeptide(L)' 'MMLNSWAGIVKTILKRLPKNDYPVLNTRLFVLIWLHLIFDQSLG' A
#
# COMPACT_ATOMS: atom_id res chain seq x y z
N MET A 1 -8.89 18.52 -0.03
CA MET A 1 -9.65 17.74 0.97
C MET A 1 -9.80 16.24 0.61
N MET A 2 -9.70 15.82 -0.67
CA MET A 2 -9.76 14.40 -1.10
C MET A 2 -8.51 13.55 -0.80
N LEU A 3 -7.29 14.12 -0.77
CA LEU A 3 -6.07 13.34 -0.49
C LEU A 3 -6.06 12.68 0.90
N ASN A 4 -6.77 13.28 1.87
CA ASN A 4 -6.93 12.74 3.21
C ASN A 4 -7.75 11.44 3.23
N SER A 5 -8.69 11.26 2.29
CA SER A 5 -9.49 10.03 2.23
C SER A 5 -8.67 8.87 1.68
N TRP A 6 -7.91 9.09 0.60
CA TRP A 6 -7.10 8.04 -0.02
C TRP A 6 -5.97 7.55 0.88
N ALA A 7 -5.19 8.48 1.45
CA ALA A 7 -4.15 8.13 2.41
C ALA A 7 -4.73 7.40 3.65
N GLY A 8 -5.96 7.76 4.05
CA GLY A 8 -6.70 7.07 5.12
C GLY A 8 -7.11 5.64 4.74
N ILE A 9 -7.58 5.42 3.51
CA ILE A 9 -7.94 4.09 2.99
C ILE A 9 -6.69 3.19 2.92
N VAL A 10 -5.60 3.69 2.31
CA VAL A 10 -4.34 2.95 2.21
C VAL A 10 -3.80 2.58 3.60
N LYS A 11 -3.81 3.52 4.56
CA LYS A 11 -3.41 3.22 5.94
C LYS A 11 -4.29 2.16 6.60
N THR A 12 -5.60 2.21 6.36
CA THR A 12 -6.54 1.22 6.93
C THR A 12 -6.29 -0.17 6.38
N ILE A 13 -6.03 -0.29 5.07
CA ILE A 13 -5.69 -1.56 4.41
C ILE A 13 -4.33 -2.07 4.92
N LEU A 14 -3.29 -1.23 4.92
CA LEU A 14 -1.95 -1.61 5.37
C LEU A 14 -1.90 -2.00 6.85
N LYS A 15 -2.80 -1.48 7.69
CA LYS A 15 -2.90 -1.83 9.10
C LYS A 15 -3.47 -3.24 9.32
N ARG A 16 -4.30 -3.73 8.39
CA ARG A 16 -4.86 -5.10 8.43
C ARG A 16 -3.89 -6.14 7.90
N LEU A 17 -2.90 -5.72 7.12
CA LEU A 17 -1.86 -6.61 6.62
C LEU A 17 -0.87 -6.96 7.74
N PRO A 18 -0.54 -8.25 7.90
CA PRO A 18 0.43 -8.65 8.90
C PRO A 18 1.81 -8.08 8.57
N LYS A 19 2.54 -7.68 9.61
CA LYS A 19 3.87 -7.07 9.44
C LYS A 19 4.92 -8.06 8.97
N ASN A 20 4.73 -9.35 9.24
CA ASN A 20 5.73 -10.39 9.01
C ASN A 20 5.02 -11.73 8.79
N ASP A 21 4.40 -11.90 7.62
CA ASP A 21 3.70 -13.16 7.27
C ASP A 21 4.64 -14.20 6.71
N TYR A 22 5.31 -13.85 5.60
CA TYR A 22 6.07 -14.79 4.80
C TYR A 22 7.57 -14.47 4.88
N PRO A 23 8.43 -15.45 5.22
CA PRO A 23 9.87 -15.23 5.37
C PRO A 23 10.55 -14.80 4.06
N VAL A 24 9.94 -15.11 2.90
CA VAL A 24 10.47 -14.78 1.57
C VAL A 24 9.81 -13.52 0.99
N LEU A 25 8.59 -13.19 1.43
CA LEU A 25 7.82 -12.08 0.86
C LEU A 25 7.02 -11.36 1.95
N ASN A 26 7.39 -10.11 2.21
CA ASN A 26 6.60 -9.28 3.10
C ASN A 26 5.36 -8.75 2.36
N THR A 27 4.19 -9.34 2.63
CA THR A 27 2.89 -8.98 2.00
C THR A 27 2.62 -7.48 2.05
N ARG A 28 2.91 -6.83 3.18
CA ARG A 28 2.71 -5.38 3.34
C ARG A 28 3.63 -4.57 2.43
N LEU A 29 4.88 -4.99 2.32
CA LEU A 29 5.89 -4.33 1.50
C LEU A 29 5.61 -4.52 0.01
N PHE A 30 5.15 -5.72 -0.40
CA PHE A 30 4.68 -5.98 -1.76
C PHE A 30 3.53 -5.06 -2.15
N VAL A 31 2.49 -4.95 -1.31
CA VAL A 31 1.33 -4.08 -1.58
C VAL A 31 1.73 -2.61 -1.64
N LEU A 32 2.67 -2.15 -0.81
CA LEU A 32 3.21 -0.79 -0.87
C LEU A 32 3.91 -0.49 -2.20
N ILE A 33 4.78 -1.38 -2.66
CA ILE A 33 5.50 -1.23 -3.93
C ILE A 33 4.52 -1.20 -5.11
N TRP A 34 3.55 -2.12 -5.12
CA TRP A 34 2.53 -2.18 -6.16
C TRP A 34 1.67 -0.91 -6.22
N LEU A 35 1.26 -0.38 -5.05
CA LEU A 35 0.58 0.91 -4.96
C LEU A 35 1.44 2.04 -5.53
N HIS A 36 2.71 2.13 -5.14
CA HIS A 36 3.62 3.13 -5.69
C HIS A 36 3.74 3.04 -7.21
N LEU A 37 3.89 1.83 -7.76
CA LEU A 37 4.00 1.59 -9.20
C LEU A 37 2.75 2.08 -9.95
N ILE A 38 1.55 1.75 -9.46
CA ILE A 38 0.30 2.18 -10.09
C ILE A 38 0.15 3.70 -10.04
N PHE A 39 0.51 4.33 -8.92
CA PHE A 39 0.43 5.78 -8.79
C PHE A 39 1.43 6.51 -9.69
N ASP A 40 2.63 5.95 -9.83
CA ASP A 40 3.67 6.49 -10.70
C ASP A 40 3.25 6.40 -12.19
N GLN A 41 2.63 5.27 -12.58
CA GLN A 41 2.11 5.07 -13.95
C GLN A 41 0.82 5.87 -14.23
N SER A 42 0.02 6.17 -13.22
CA SER A 42 -1.22 6.95 -13.35
C SER A 42 -0.98 8.45 -13.53
N LEU A 43 0.24 8.94 -13.27
CA LEU A 43 0.63 10.35 -13.44
C LEU A 43 1.36 10.60 -14.77
N GLY A 44 1.44 9.59 -15.65
CA GLY A 44 1.94 9.69 -17.03
C GLY A 44 0.86 10.03 -18.05
#